data_AF-A0A250G3J1-F1
#
_entry.id   AF-A0A250G3J1-F1
#
_cell.length_a   1.000
_cell.length_b   1.000
_cell.length_c   1.000
_cell.angle_alpha   90.00
_cell.angle_beta   90.00
_cell.angle_gamma   90.00
#
_symmetry.space_group_name_H-M   'P 1'
#
loop_
_entity.id
_entity.type
_entity.pdbx_description
1 polymer ?
#
loop_
_entity_poly.entity_id
_entity_poly.type
_entity_poly.pdbx_seq_one_letter_code
_entity_poly.pdbx_strand_id
1 'polypeptide(L)'
;MKQKFFSRWFAIGMIATALVMSCSKDNKDEPTLNNVVMIDGQTKPIVDAKIYKDRLDGNNYSVHIYLSESELIYIEGAKQHHEGQTINLTKREFEHEGWYWGVRYHKSKEIIFAALADPTQSYPVFQSGTLYLKRLADADGQPVFEIELKNGKVKAEGRYGDGKEHTISLYYKGKLELGEF
;
A
#
# COMPACT_ATOMS: atom_id res chain seq x y z
N MET A 1 11.24 -33.86 51.65
CA MET A 1 11.40 -34.48 50.31
C MET A 1 10.42 -33.80 49.36
N LYS A 2 10.89 -32.96 48.42
CA LYS A 2 10.93 -33.18 46.93
C LYS A 2 9.55 -33.54 46.35
N GLN A 3 8.93 -32.94 45.32
CA GLN A 3 9.12 -31.91 44.26
C GLN A 3 7.67 -31.55 43.80
N LYS A 4 7.18 -30.31 43.65
CA LYS A 4 7.38 -29.24 42.64
C LYS A 4 6.86 -29.49 41.19
N PHE A 5 5.83 -28.68 40.83
CA PHE A 5 5.41 -28.13 39.51
C PHE A 5 4.80 -29.11 38.45
N PHE A 6 3.88 -28.74 37.54
CA PHE A 6 3.78 -27.52 36.70
C PHE A 6 2.36 -27.17 36.21
N SER A 7 2.17 -25.86 36.03
CA SER A 7 1.10 -25.15 35.31
C SER A 7 1.07 -25.52 33.82
N ARG A 8 -0.13 -25.71 33.25
CA ARG A 8 -0.35 -25.82 31.79
C ARG A 8 -0.66 -24.42 31.25
N TRP A 9 0.33 -23.79 30.61
CA TRP A 9 0.08 -22.71 29.66
C TRP A 9 -0.16 -23.30 28.27
N PHE A 10 -1.28 -22.96 27.65
CA PHE A 10 -1.49 -23.15 26.22
C PHE A 10 -0.62 -22.12 25.48
N ALA A 11 0.48 -22.57 24.89
CA ALA A 11 1.19 -21.81 23.89
C ALA A 11 0.43 -21.95 22.56
N ILE A 12 -0.20 -20.88 22.09
CA ILE A 12 -0.72 -20.77 20.73
C ILE A 12 0.50 -20.68 19.81
N GLY A 13 0.74 -21.74 19.03
CA GLY A 13 1.82 -21.79 18.07
C GLY A 13 1.63 -20.72 17.00
N MET A 14 2.63 -19.84 16.84
CA MET A 14 2.72 -18.96 15.69
C MET A 14 3.05 -19.81 14.46
N ILE A 15 2.14 -19.83 13.49
CA ILE A 15 2.42 -20.35 12.16
C ILE A 15 3.31 -19.30 11.48
N ALA A 16 4.62 -19.55 11.46
CA ALA A 16 5.53 -18.83 10.59
C ALA A 16 5.31 -19.34 9.16
N THR A 17 4.59 -18.57 8.35
CA THR A 17 4.50 -18.83 6.92
C THR A 17 5.89 -18.60 6.31
N ALA A 18 6.56 -19.67 5.92
CA ALA A 18 7.86 -19.61 5.26
C ALA A 18 7.69 -18.98 3.86
N LEU A 19 8.13 -17.74 3.71
CA LEU A 19 8.32 -17.13 2.40
C LEU A 19 9.53 -17.80 1.71
N VAL A 20 9.39 -18.08 0.42
CA VAL A 20 10.47 -18.68 -0.39
C VAL A 20 11.60 -17.65 -0.53
N MET A 21 12.63 -17.77 0.29
CA MET A 21 13.83 -16.93 0.23
C MET A 21 14.70 -17.41 -0.93
N SER A 22 14.82 -16.58 -1.97
CA SER A 22 15.86 -16.74 -2.99
C SER A 22 17.21 -16.45 -2.33
N CYS A 23 17.99 -17.49 -2.04
CA CYS A 23 19.28 -17.35 -1.38
C CYS A 23 20.31 -16.59 -2.24
N SER A 24 20.77 -15.43 -1.75
CA SER A 24 22.12 -14.93 -2.06
C SER A 24 22.65 -14.05 -0.93
N LYS A 25 23.70 -14.56 -0.27
CA LYS A 25 24.71 -13.95 0.60
C LYS A 25 24.51 -12.51 1.15
N ASP A 26 24.49 -12.45 2.48
CA ASP A 26 24.99 -11.38 3.37
C ASP A 26 24.72 -9.93 2.95
N ASN A 27 23.49 -9.47 3.23
CA ASN A 27 23.25 -8.15 3.78
C ASN A 27 22.00 -8.21 4.68
N LYS A 28 21.76 -7.18 5.50
CA LYS A 28 20.49 -7.03 6.22
C LYS A 28 19.39 -6.78 5.19
N ASP A 29 18.96 -7.84 4.52
CA ASP A 29 18.04 -7.78 3.41
C ASP A 29 16.64 -7.56 3.97
N GLU A 30 16.16 -6.32 3.85
CA GLU A 30 14.72 -6.08 3.85
C GLU A 30 14.10 -7.07 2.85
N PRO A 31 13.00 -7.76 3.21
CA PRO A 31 12.40 -8.72 2.31
C PRO A 31 12.09 -8.02 0.97
N THR A 32 12.65 -8.56 -0.11
CA THR A 32 12.35 -8.08 -1.46
C THR A 32 10.87 -8.37 -1.71
N LEU A 33 10.08 -7.30 -1.61
CA LEU A 33 8.64 -7.36 -1.69
C LEU A 33 8.29 -7.64 -3.16
N ASN A 34 8.00 -8.89 -3.53
CA ASN A 34 7.60 -9.23 -4.91
C ASN A 34 6.08 -9.29 -4.99
N ASN A 35 5.43 -8.25 -5.53
CA ASN A 35 3.97 -8.17 -5.70
C ASN A 35 3.19 -8.55 -4.43
N VAL A 36 3.61 -8.03 -3.29
CA VAL A 36 2.93 -8.22 -2.00
C VAL A 36 2.77 -6.90 -1.27
N VAL A 37 1.86 -6.91 -0.30
CA VAL A 37 1.59 -5.80 0.60
C VAL A 37 1.88 -6.25 2.02
N MET A 38 2.50 -5.40 2.82
CA MET A 38 2.63 -5.59 4.25
C MET A 38 1.86 -4.49 4.96
N ILE A 39 0.88 -4.86 5.79
CA ILE A 39 0.10 -3.93 6.62
C ILE A 39 0.23 -4.38 8.07
N ASP A 40 0.66 -3.49 8.96
CA ASP A 40 0.83 -3.77 10.40
C ASP A 40 1.68 -5.02 10.68
N GLY A 41 2.76 -5.18 9.90
CA GLY A 41 3.66 -6.33 9.96
C GLY A 41 3.09 -7.63 9.39
N GLN A 42 1.87 -7.63 8.87
CA GLN A 42 1.26 -8.80 8.21
C GLN A 42 1.40 -8.71 6.70
N THR A 43 2.04 -9.72 6.10
CA THR A 43 2.10 -9.87 4.65
C THR A 43 0.76 -10.36 4.10
N LYS A 44 0.27 -9.68 3.07
CA LYS A 44 -0.97 -9.96 2.36
C LYS A 44 -0.66 -10.11 0.85
N PRO A 45 -1.18 -11.14 0.18
CA PRO A 45 -1.04 -11.29 -1.26
C PRO A 45 -1.87 -10.21 -1.98
N ILE A 46 -1.44 -9.84 -3.18
CA ILE A 46 -2.25 -9.07 -4.12
C ILE A 46 -3.06 -10.08 -4.94
N VAL A 47 -4.39 -10.00 -4.89
CA VAL A 47 -5.28 -10.90 -5.64
C VAL A 47 -5.66 -10.33 -6.99
N ASP A 48 -5.74 -9.00 -7.09
CA ASP A 48 -6.07 -8.29 -8.32
C ASP A 48 -5.58 -6.83 -8.23
N ALA A 49 -5.35 -6.22 -9.38
CA ALA A 49 -4.88 -4.85 -9.48
C ALA A 49 -5.50 -4.18 -10.71
N LYS A 50 -6.23 -3.08 -10.50
CA LYS A 50 -6.95 -2.38 -11.56
C LYS A 50 -6.58 -0.89 -11.62
N ILE A 51 -6.82 -0.29 -12.78
CA ILE A 51 -6.80 1.15 -12.99
C ILE A 51 -7.98 1.58 -13.85
N TYR A 52 -8.61 2.70 -13.51
CA TYR A 52 -9.77 3.18 -14.26
C TYR A 52 -9.33 3.91 -15.54
N LYS A 53 -9.89 3.47 -16.67
CA LYS A 53 -9.47 3.92 -18.01
C LYS A 53 -9.73 5.41 -18.23
N ASP A 54 -10.89 5.92 -17.84
CA ASP A 54 -11.25 7.34 -17.94
C ASP A 54 -10.27 8.23 -17.16
N ARG A 55 -9.84 7.79 -15.98
CA ARG A 55 -8.85 8.50 -15.16
C ARG A 55 -7.48 8.48 -15.80
N LEU A 56 -7.06 7.31 -16.29
CA LEU A 56 -5.78 7.14 -16.96
C LEU A 56 -5.68 7.98 -18.23
N ASP A 57 -6.73 7.99 -19.06
CA ASP A 57 -6.82 8.80 -20.28
C ASP A 57 -6.78 10.30 -19.95
N GLY A 58 -7.28 10.70 -18.77
CA GLY A 58 -7.14 12.04 -18.19
C GLY A 58 -5.81 12.33 -17.48
N ASN A 59 -4.78 11.49 -17.66
CA ASN A 59 -3.47 11.59 -16.99
C ASN A 59 -3.49 11.50 -15.45
N ASN A 60 -4.55 10.92 -14.88
CA ASN A 60 -4.66 10.64 -13.46
C ASN A 60 -4.54 9.14 -13.18
N TYR A 61 -3.87 8.79 -12.10
CA TYR A 61 -3.69 7.42 -11.66
C TYR A 61 -4.67 7.14 -10.53
N SER A 62 -5.62 6.23 -10.79
CA SER A 62 -6.54 5.69 -9.78
C SER A 62 -6.33 4.19 -9.72
N VAL A 63 -5.32 3.76 -8.96
CA VAL A 63 -4.93 2.36 -8.86
C VAL A 63 -5.64 1.71 -7.67
N HIS A 64 -6.20 0.54 -7.92
CA HIS A 64 -6.95 -0.27 -6.96
C HIS A 64 -6.23 -1.59 -6.79
N ILE A 65 -5.65 -1.84 -5.62
CA ILE A 65 -4.96 -3.09 -5.28
C ILE A 65 -5.84 -3.90 -4.33
N TYR A 66 -6.39 -4.99 -4.83
CA TYR A 66 -7.24 -5.89 -4.05
C TYR A 66 -6.37 -6.91 -3.33
N LEU A 67 -6.62 -7.09 -2.03
CA LEU A 67 -5.96 -8.10 -1.18
C LEU A 67 -6.90 -9.27 -0.85
N SER A 68 -8.21 -9.01 -0.92
CA SER A 68 -9.30 -10.00 -0.86
C SER A 68 -10.58 -9.34 -1.39
N GLU A 69 -11.71 -10.05 -1.36
CA GLU A 69 -13.04 -9.47 -1.64
C GLU A 69 -13.43 -8.33 -0.69
N SER A 70 -12.79 -8.27 0.49
CA SER A 70 -13.12 -7.30 1.55
C SER A 70 -12.02 -6.28 1.82
N GLU A 71 -10.82 -6.45 1.27
CA GLU A 71 -9.65 -5.61 1.57
C GLU A 71 -9.09 -5.00 0.28
N LEU A 72 -8.98 -3.67 0.25
CA LEU A 72 -8.63 -2.90 -0.95
C LEU A 72 -7.78 -1.68 -0.58
N ILE A 73 -6.72 -1.44 -1.35
CA ILE A 73 -5.91 -0.22 -1.29
C ILE A 73 -6.19 0.64 -2.51
N TYR A 74 -6.46 1.90 -2.27
CA TYR A 74 -6.55 2.94 -3.29
C TYR A 74 -5.24 3.72 -3.29
N ILE A 75 -4.65 3.89 -4.47
CA ILE A 75 -3.48 4.74 -4.68
C ILE A 75 -3.82 5.75 -5.78
N GLU A 76 -3.68 7.02 -5.45
CA GLU A 76 -3.99 8.15 -6.32
C GLU A 76 -2.72 8.92 -6.65
N GLY A 77 -2.71 9.52 -7.85
CA GLY A 77 -1.68 10.45 -8.29
C GLY A 77 -2.01 10.99 -9.67
N ALA A 78 -1.10 11.77 -10.22
CA ALA A 78 -1.22 12.39 -11.54
C ALA A 78 0.09 12.27 -12.28
N LYS A 79 0.03 11.89 -13.56
CA LYS A 79 1.21 11.67 -14.40
C LYS A 79 2.19 12.84 -14.34
N GLN A 80 1.68 14.07 -14.51
CA GLN A 80 2.50 15.28 -14.59
C GLN A 80 3.23 15.61 -13.27
N HIS A 81 2.67 15.21 -12.13
CA HIS A 81 3.16 15.59 -10.81
C HIS A 81 3.86 14.47 -10.05
N HIS A 82 3.68 13.22 -10.47
CA HIS A 82 4.02 12.05 -9.65
C HIS A 82 4.78 10.95 -10.41
N GLU A 83 4.68 10.91 -11.74
CA GLU A 83 5.26 9.79 -12.49
C GLU A 83 6.78 9.74 -12.39
N GLY A 84 7.32 8.57 -12.06
CA GLY A 84 8.75 8.27 -12.11
C GLY A 84 9.59 8.97 -11.04
N GLN A 85 8.96 9.64 -10.07
CA GLN A 85 9.65 10.29 -8.95
C GLN A 85 9.25 9.67 -7.61
N THR A 86 10.17 9.76 -6.66
CA THR A 86 9.93 9.33 -5.28
C THR A 86 9.28 10.47 -4.50
N ILE A 87 8.00 10.29 -4.18
CA ILE A 87 7.15 11.22 -3.44
C ILE A 87 7.39 11.04 -1.95
N ASN A 88 7.55 12.14 -1.21
CA ASN A 88 7.62 12.11 0.24
C ASN A 88 6.21 12.22 0.83
N LEU A 89 5.72 11.13 1.43
CA LEU A 89 4.35 11.04 1.95
C LEU A 89 4.11 11.86 3.23
N THR A 90 5.16 12.43 3.82
CA THR A 90 5.04 13.28 5.02
C THR A 90 4.71 14.73 4.70
N LYS A 91 4.67 15.09 3.41
CA LYS A 91 4.45 16.45 2.96
C LYS A 91 3.13 16.56 2.21
N ARG A 92 2.38 17.61 2.53
CA ARG A 92 1.34 18.09 1.62
C ARG A 92 1.99 18.61 0.35
N GLU A 93 1.27 18.51 -0.74
CA GLU A 93 1.68 19.11 -2.00
C GLU A 93 1.34 20.61 -2.01
N PHE A 94 2.00 21.35 -2.89
CA PHE A 94 1.58 22.70 -3.22
C PHE A 94 0.35 22.64 -4.10
N GLU A 95 -0.45 23.71 -4.13
CA GLU A 95 -1.61 23.76 -5.01
C GLU A 95 -1.19 23.67 -6.49
N HIS A 96 -1.83 22.77 -7.23
CA HIS A 96 -1.63 22.61 -8.67
C HIS A 96 -2.86 21.96 -9.32
N GLU A 97 -2.89 21.95 -10.65
CA GLU A 97 -3.93 21.25 -11.41
C GLU A 97 -3.72 19.72 -11.37
N GLY A 98 -4.78 18.94 -11.59
CA GLY A 98 -4.72 17.47 -11.56
C GLY A 98 -4.83 16.87 -10.16
N TRP A 99 -4.59 15.57 -10.04
CA TRP A 99 -4.73 14.85 -8.77
C TRP A 99 -3.48 14.95 -7.90
N TYR A 100 -3.71 15.16 -6.61
CA TYR A 100 -2.73 14.99 -5.55
C TYR A 100 -2.51 13.51 -5.26
N TRP A 101 -1.37 13.15 -4.64
CA TRP A 101 -1.19 11.79 -4.16
C TRP A 101 -2.17 11.48 -3.03
N GLY A 102 -2.62 10.22 -3.02
CA GLY A 102 -3.52 9.70 -2.00
C GLY A 102 -3.30 8.21 -1.79
N VAL A 103 -3.37 7.76 -0.54
CA VAL A 103 -3.35 6.34 -0.20
C VAL A 103 -4.46 6.06 0.81
N ARG A 104 -5.31 5.08 0.52
CA ARG A 104 -6.39 4.66 1.43
C ARG A 104 -6.43 3.15 1.52
N TYR A 105 -6.66 2.63 2.72
CA TYR A 105 -6.88 1.22 2.94
C TYR A 105 -8.29 1.00 3.48
N HIS A 106 -9.04 0.13 2.82
CA HIS A 106 -10.38 -0.26 3.22
C HIS A 106 -10.42 -1.72 3.63
N LYS A 107 -11.26 -2.00 4.63
CA LYS A 107 -11.61 -3.35 5.05
C LYS A 107 -13.11 -3.42 5.30
N SER A 108 -13.79 -4.37 4.66
CA SER A 108 -15.24 -4.56 4.77
C SER A 108 -16.06 -3.28 4.51
N LYS A 109 -15.63 -2.48 3.53
CA LYS A 109 -16.20 -1.15 3.17
C LYS A 109 -15.94 -0.02 4.16
N GLU A 110 -15.24 -0.28 5.26
CA GLU A 110 -14.79 0.77 6.19
C GLU A 110 -13.42 1.30 5.78
N ILE A 111 -13.19 2.60 5.99
CA ILE A 111 -11.88 3.22 5.84
C ILE A 111 -11.07 2.90 7.09
N ILE A 112 -10.02 2.10 6.95
CA ILE A 112 -9.08 1.82 8.05
C ILE A 112 -8.11 2.98 8.22
N PHE A 113 -7.56 3.48 7.11
CA PHE A 113 -6.86 4.75 7.07
C PHE A 113 -6.96 5.38 5.67
N ALA A 114 -6.85 6.70 5.63
CA ALA A 114 -6.73 7.50 4.42
C ALA A 114 -5.75 8.65 4.68
N ALA A 115 -4.81 8.86 3.76
CA ALA A 115 -3.90 9.99 3.77
C ALA A 115 -3.75 10.58 2.37
N LEU A 116 -3.88 11.90 2.26
CA LEU A 116 -3.89 12.64 0.98
C LEU A 116 -3.06 13.91 1.12
N ALA A 117 -2.41 14.30 0.02
CA ALA A 117 -1.56 15.48 -0.02
C ALA A 117 -2.29 16.80 -0.24
N ASP A 118 -3.58 16.75 -0.62
CA ASP A 118 -4.37 17.90 -1.04
C ASP A 118 -4.24 19.04 0.00
N PRO A 119 -3.70 20.22 -0.40
CA PRO A 119 -3.47 21.33 0.51
C PRO A 119 -4.76 22.03 0.94
N THR A 120 -5.86 21.82 0.22
CA THR A 120 -7.16 22.44 0.49
C THR A 120 -8.04 21.64 1.45
N GLN A 121 -7.63 20.41 1.77
CA GLN A 121 -8.41 19.48 2.57
C GLN A 121 -7.71 19.09 3.88
N SER A 122 -8.51 18.66 4.86
CA SER A 122 -8.03 18.30 6.20
C SER A 122 -7.64 16.83 6.36
N TYR A 123 -7.41 16.10 5.28
CA TYR A 123 -6.90 14.72 5.36
C TYR A 123 -5.54 14.68 6.06
N PRO A 124 -5.23 13.66 6.87
CA PRO A 124 -3.89 13.49 7.40
C PRO A 124 -2.90 13.18 6.27
N VAL A 125 -1.62 13.42 6.54
CA VAL A 125 -0.51 12.89 5.75
C VAL A 125 0.14 11.74 6.50
N PHE A 126 1.07 11.02 5.86
CA PHE A 126 1.85 10.03 6.58
C PHE A 126 2.84 10.68 7.55
N GLN A 127 3.18 9.97 8.61
CA GLN A 127 4.26 10.31 9.53
C GLN A 127 5.64 9.88 8.98
N SER A 128 5.67 8.88 8.11
CA SER A 128 6.86 8.44 7.38
C SER A 128 6.48 7.77 6.06
N GLY A 129 7.47 7.65 5.18
CA GLY A 129 7.40 6.81 3.99
C GLY A 129 7.45 7.57 2.68
N THR A 130 7.58 6.80 1.60
CA THR A 130 7.64 7.31 0.24
C THR A 130 6.73 6.53 -0.68
N LEU A 131 6.24 7.19 -1.74
CA LEU A 131 5.47 6.57 -2.81
C LEU A 131 6.18 6.80 -4.15
N TYR A 132 6.21 5.76 -4.98
CA TYR A 132 6.67 5.79 -6.36
C TYR A 132 5.56 5.22 -7.25
N LEU A 133 5.30 5.91 -8.37
CA LEU A 133 4.32 5.50 -9.37
C LEU A 133 4.92 5.68 -10.75
N LYS A 134 4.93 4.64 -11.60
CA LYS A 134 5.39 4.77 -12.98
C LYS A 134 4.68 3.82 -13.92
N ARG A 135 4.12 4.35 -15.01
CA ARG A 135 3.73 3.54 -16.16
C ARG A 135 4.98 3.13 -16.93
N LEU A 136 5.16 1.85 -17.15
CA LEU A 136 6.34 1.29 -17.81
C LEU A 136 6.11 1.06 -19.30
N ALA A 137 4.97 0.46 -19.64
CA ALA A 137 4.61 0.06 -20.99
C ALA A 137 3.11 -0.25 -21.05
N ASP A 138 2.62 -0.62 -22.23
CA ASP A 138 1.36 -1.33 -22.40
C ASP A 138 1.66 -2.73 -22.95
N ALA A 139 0.97 -3.74 -22.43
CA ALA A 139 1.14 -5.14 -22.84
C ALA A 139 -0.23 -5.81 -22.90
N ASP A 140 -0.57 -6.38 -24.07
CA ASP A 140 -1.87 -7.01 -24.34
C ASP A 140 -3.07 -6.10 -24.03
N GLY A 141 -2.95 -4.82 -24.39
CA GLY A 141 -4.00 -3.82 -24.18
C GLY A 141 -4.15 -3.34 -22.72
N GLN A 142 -3.31 -3.81 -21.81
CA GLN A 142 -3.30 -3.41 -20.40
C GLN A 142 -2.06 -2.58 -20.06
N PRO A 143 -2.17 -1.53 -19.24
CA PRO A 143 -1.02 -0.78 -18.80
C PRO A 143 -0.20 -1.55 -17.78
N VAL A 144 1.13 -1.53 -17.93
CA VAL A 144 2.10 -2.09 -17.01
C VAL A 144 2.62 -0.98 -16.12
N PHE A 145 2.55 -1.17 -14.80
CA PHE A 145 3.00 -0.20 -13.82
C PHE A 145 4.05 -0.78 -12.88
N GLU A 146 4.87 0.11 -12.34
CA GLU A 146 5.67 -0.11 -11.13
C GLU A 146 5.20 0.87 -10.06
N ILE A 147 4.87 0.31 -8.90
CA ILE A 147 4.32 1.02 -7.75
C ILE A 147 5.08 0.55 -6.52
N GLU A 148 5.60 1.49 -5.76
CA GLU A 148 6.33 1.18 -4.53
C GLU A 148 5.95 2.17 -3.43
N LEU A 149 5.42 1.65 -2.34
CA LEU A 149 5.22 2.38 -1.09
C LEU A 149 6.18 1.80 -0.05
N LYS A 150 7.14 2.60 0.42
CA LYS A 150 8.14 2.18 1.41
C LYS A 150 7.87 2.81 2.77
N ASN A 151 7.84 1.98 3.80
CA ASN A 151 7.88 2.40 5.21
C ASN A 151 6.83 3.46 5.58
N GLY A 152 5.63 3.29 5.02
CA GLY A 152 4.48 4.14 5.31
C GLY A 152 4.05 3.97 6.75
N LYS A 153 3.92 5.07 7.47
CA LYS A 153 3.32 5.12 8.82
C LYS A 153 2.28 6.22 8.88
N VAL A 154 1.07 5.94 9.35
CA VAL A 154 -0.02 6.92 9.39
C VAL A 154 -0.83 6.78 10.67
N LYS A 155 -1.29 7.92 11.20
CA LYS A 155 -2.25 7.98 12.30
C LYS A 155 -3.64 8.25 11.71
N ALA A 156 -4.52 7.27 11.85
CA ALA A 156 -5.79 7.20 11.14
C ALA A 156 -6.90 7.94 11.91
N GLU A 157 -6.87 9.28 11.90
CA GLU A 157 -7.70 10.09 12.81
C GLU A 157 -9.04 10.53 12.23
N GLY A 158 -10.01 10.73 13.14
CA GLY A 158 -11.31 11.28 12.83
C GLY A 158 -12.09 10.43 11.83
N ARG A 159 -12.67 11.09 10.82
CA ARG A 159 -13.44 10.42 9.76
C ARG A 159 -12.57 9.73 8.69
N TYR A 160 -11.25 9.80 8.82
CA TYR A 160 -10.28 9.31 7.83
C TYR A 160 -9.64 7.98 8.24
N GLY A 161 -10.18 7.31 9.25
CA GLY A 161 -9.69 6.02 9.70
C GLY A 161 -10.30 5.54 11.01
N ASP A 162 -9.71 4.48 11.56
CA ASP A 162 -10.22 3.75 12.73
C ASP A 162 -9.71 4.26 14.09
N GLY A 163 -8.98 5.38 14.10
CA GLY A 163 -8.33 5.98 15.27
C GLY A 163 -6.95 5.41 15.62
N LYS A 164 -6.49 4.35 14.93
CA LYS A 164 -5.22 3.68 15.25
C LYS A 164 -4.06 4.17 14.38
N GLU A 165 -2.87 3.75 14.78
CA GLU A 165 -1.67 3.92 13.97
C GLU A 165 -1.48 2.68 13.11
N HIS A 166 -1.17 2.90 11.83
CA HIS A 166 -0.98 1.83 10.86
C HIS A 166 0.36 1.97 10.15
N THR A 167 0.90 0.83 9.74
CA THR A 167 2.07 0.76 8.86
C THR A 167 1.71 0.07 7.56
N ILE A 168 2.32 0.52 6.46
CA ILE A 168 2.13 -0.07 5.14
C ILE A 168 3.44 -0.02 4.35
N SER A 169 3.76 -1.14 3.70
CA SER A 169 4.73 -1.22 2.61
C SER A 169 4.12 -2.03 1.48
N LEU A 170 4.33 -1.63 0.24
CA LEU A 170 3.76 -2.26 -0.95
C LEU A 170 4.76 -2.18 -2.09
N TYR A 171 4.87 -3.26 -2.85
CA TYR A 171 5.56 -3.25 -4.13
C TYR A 171 4.70 -4.02 -5.11
N TYR A 172 4.48 -3.40 -6.26
CA TYR A 172 3.75 -3.99 -7.35
C TYR A 172 4.42 -3.64 -8.66
N LYS A 173 4.70 -4.66 -9.47
CA LYS A 173 5.16 -4.52 -10.84
C LYS A 173 4.42 -5.52 -11.71
N GLY A 174 3.58 -5.02 -12.60
CA GLY A 174 2.69 -5.87 -13.37
C GLY A 174 1.65 -5.10 -14.20
N LYS A 175 0.82 -5.86 -14.89
CA LYS A 175 -0.32 -5.35 -15.67
C LYS A 175 -1.48 -5.03 -14.75
N LEU A 176 -2.00 -3.81 -14.86
CA LEU A 176 -3.25 -3.43 -14.22
C LEU A 176 -4.41 -3.72 -15.18
N GLU A 177 -5.45 -4.38 -14.70
CA GLU A 177 -6.68 -4.51 -15.46
C GLU A 177 -7.34 -3.13 -15.65
N LEU A 178 -7.95 -2.92 -16.80
CA LEU A 178 -8.70 -1.71 -17.06
C LEU A 178 -10.10 -1.85 -16.45
N GLY A 179 -10.41 -0.96 -15.50
CA GLY A 179 -11.76 -0.77 -14.98
C GLY A 179 -12.53 0.26 -15.82
N GLU A 180 -13.83 0.02 -15.97
CA GLU A 180 -14.81 0.98 -16.48
C GLU A 180 -15.81 1.28 -15.36
N PHE A 181 -16.39 2.49 -15.36
CA PHE A 181 -17.43 2.90 -14.41
C PHE A 181 -18.81 2.39 -14.84
#